data_AF-A0A9E4EF18-F1
#
_entry.id   AF-A0A9E4EF18-F1
#
_cell.length_a   1.000
_cell.length_b   1.000
_cell.length_c   1.000
_cell.angle_alpha   90.00
_cell.angle_beta   90.00
_cell.angle_gamma   90.00
#
_symmetry.space_group_name_H-M   'P 1'
#
loop_
_entity.id
_entity.type
_entity.pdbx_description
1 polymer ?
#
loop_
_entity_poly.entity_id
_entity_poly.type
_entity_poly.pdbx_seq_one_letter_code
_entity_poly.pdbx_strand_id
1 'polypeptide(L)'
;MKPKKIPQTDSIQELAEFWDTHDLTDFEDELEDIHEPVFQPGVTVPLTPKDAKVVNAIAKARGISPRALIQEWVSEHIEGLSKPTAKS
;
A
#
# COMPACT_ATOMS: atom_id res chain seq x y z
N MET A 1 -21.19 33.13 1.17
CA MET A 1 -21.96 31.97 0.66
C MET A 1 -20.97 30.85 0.49
N LYS A 2 -21.16 29.70 1.16
CA LYS A 2 -20.30 28.53 0.95
C LYS A 2 -20.55 27.96 -0.46
N PRO A 3 -19.53 27.68 -1.28
CA PRO A 3 -19.70 26.92 -2.51
C PRO A 3 -20.35 25.58 -2.19
N LYS A 4 -21.34 25.21 -2.99
CA LYS A 4 -22.17 24.01 -2.77
C LYS A 4 -21.63 22.75 -3.46
N LYS A 5 -20.43 22.82 -4.06
CA LYS A 5 -19.85 21.75 -4.87
C LYS A 5 -18.35 21.66 -4.69
N ILE A 6 -17.82 20.44 -4.77
CA ILE A 6 -16.38 20.19 -4.76
C ILE A 6 -15.77 20.67 -6.10
N PRO A 7 -14.68 21.45 -6.09
CA PRO A 7 -14.05 21.93 -7.30
C PRO A 7 -13.47 20.78 -8.13
N GLN A 8 -13.72 20.81 -9.44
CA GLN A 8 -13.16 19.86 -10.40
C GLN A 8 -11.81 20.40 -10.88
N THR A 9 -10.74 20.03 -10.19
CA THR A 9 -9.37 20.47 -10.47
C THR A 9 -8.39 19.32 -10.28
N ASP A 10 -7.33 19.30 -11.10
CA ASP A 10 -6.21 18.37 -10.97
C ASP A 10 -5.10 18.90 -10.03
N SER A 11 -5.31 20.06 -9.41
CA SER A 11 -4.35 20.70 -8.51
C SER A 11 -4.56 20.26 -7.05
N ILE A 12 -3.59 19.51 -6.52
CA ILE A 12 -3.57 19.12 -5.10
C ILE A 12 -3.59 20.35 -4.18
N GLN A 13 -2.87 21.41 -4.55
CA GLN A 13 -2.78 22.64 -3.76
C GLN A 13 -4.13 23.35 -3.63
N GLU A 14 -4.89 23.39 -4.72
CA GLU A 14 -6.21 24.03 -4.76
C GLU A 14 -7.23 23.25 -3.92
N LEU A 15 -7.18 21.91 -3.97
CA LEU A 15 -8.00 21.06 -3.12
C LEU A 15 -7.65 21.20 -1.63
N ALA A 16 -6.37 21.36 -1.29
CA ALA A 16 -5.95 21.59 0.10
C ALA A 16 -6.49 22.92 0.64
N GLU A 17 -6.35 24.01 -0.12
CA GLU A 17 -6.87 25.34 0.24
C GLU A 17 -8.40 25.36 0.37
N PHE A 18 -9.09 24.57 -0.46
CA PHE A 18 -10.52 24.36 -0.34
C PHE A 18 -10.87 23.68 0.99
N TRP A 19 -10.25 22.55 1.32
CA TRP A 19 -10.56 21.81 2.55
C TRP A 19 -10.12 22.53 3.84
N ASP A 20 -9.14 23.42 3.77
CA ASP A 20 -8.77 24.27 4.92
C ASP A 20 -9.91 25.23 5.35
N THR A 21 -10.84 25.51 4.44
CA THR A 21 -11.91 26.50 4.65
C THR A 21 -13.32 25.91 4.63
N HIS A 22 -13.46 24.64 4.26
CA HIS A 22 -14.75 23.97 4.06
C HIS A 22 -14.87 22.73 4.95
N ASP A 23 -16.06 22.51 5.52
CA ASP A 23 -16.34 21.33 6.33
C ASP A 23 -16.68 20.15 5.41
N LEU A 24 -16.11 18.98 5.69
CA LEU A 24 -16.37 17.76 4.93
C LEU A 24 -17.86 17.36 4.94
N THR A 25 -18.54 17.60 6.06
CA THR A 25 -19.97 17.25 6.24
C THR A 25 -20.90 18.05 5.34
N ASP A 26 -20.46 19.20 4.81
CA ASP A 26 -21.24 20.01 3.87
C ASP A 26 -21.34 19.35 2.47
N PHE A 27 -20.59 18.26 2.21
CA PHE A 27 -20.49 17.61 0.90
C PHE A 27 -20.81 16.11 0.91
N GLU A 28 -21.47 15.58 1.96
CA GLU A 28 -21.81 14.15 2.07
C GLU A 28 -22.53 13.59 0.84
N ASP A 29 -23.41 14.38 0.21
CA ASP A 29 -24.14 14.00 -1.02
C ASP A 29 -23.23 13.82 -2.26
N GLU A 30 -22.01 14.37 -2.25
CA GLU A 30 -21.03 14.28 -3.34
C GLU A 30 -19.90 13.27 -3.06
N LEU A 31 -19.84 12.69 -1.85
CA LEU A 31 -18.83 11.72 -1.45
C LEU A 31 -19.34 10.29 -1.63
N GLU A 32 -18.43 9.39 -2.00
CA GLU A 32 -18.72 7.95 -2.08
C GLU A 32 -18.11 7.23 -0.86
N ASP A 33 -18.94 6.51 -0.11
CA ASP A 33 -18.49 5.67 0.99
C ASP A 33 -17.71 4.47 0.47
N ILE A 34 -16.41 4.43 0.76
CA ILE A 34 -15.57 3.28 0.45
C ILE A 34 -15.69 2.27 1.59
N HIS A 35 -16.45 1.19 1.35
CA HIS A 35 -16.60 0.08 2.30
C HIS A 35 -15.41 -0.90 2.30
N GLU A 36 -14.57 -0.85 1.28
CA GLU A 36 -13.38 -1.69 1.20
C GLU A 36 -12.20 -1.06 1.93
N PRO A 37 -11.41 -1.85 2.69
CA PRO A 37 -10.20 -1.33 3.32
C PRO A 37 -9.19 -0.93 2.24
N VAL A 38 -9.09 0.38 1.99
CA VAL A 38 -8.07 0.98 1.11
C VAL A 38 -6.65 0.66 1.62
N PHE A 39 -6.50 0.49 2.93
CA PHE A 39 -5.27 0.04 3.57
C PHE A 39 -5.39 -1.42 4.00
N GLN A 40 -4.77 -2.32 3.24
CA GLN A 40 -4.63 -3.71 3.67
C GLN A 40 -3.60 -3.82 4.80
N PRO A 41 -3.86 -4.62 5.86
CA PRO A 41 -2.90 -4.81 6.94
C PRO A 41 -1.62 -5.46 6.40
N GLY A 42 -0.54 -4.68 6.36
CA GLY A 42 0.81 -5.16 6.09
C GLY A 42 1.52 -5.56 7.37
N VAL A 43 2.36 -6.60 7.31
CA VAL A 43 3.30 -6.92 8.39
C VAL A 43 4.63 -6.25 8.09
N THR A 44 5.17 -5.51 9.06
CA THR A 44 6.54 -4.99 8.98
C THR A 44 7.50 -6.05 9.49
N VAL A 45 8.37 -6.54 8.62
CA VAL A 45 9.41 -7.51 8.99
C VAL A 45 10.74 -6.74 9.18
N PRO A 46 11.24 -6.60 10.41
CA PRO A 46 12.54 -5.97 10.63
C PRO A 46 13.65 -6.85 10.06
N LEU A 47 14.47 -6.29 9.19
CA LEU A 47 15.67 -6.93 8.65
C LEU A 47 16.91 -6.26 9.23
N THR A 48 17.99 -7.03 9.39
CA THR A 48 19.28 -6.42 9.72
C THR A 48 19.74 -5.53 8.55
N PRO A 49 20.59 -4.51 8.78
CA PRO A 49 21.12 -3.68 7.69
C PRO A 49 21.87 -4.48 6.62
N LYS A 50 22.47 -5.62 7.00
CA LYS A 50 23.16 -6.53 6.07
C LYS A 50 22.14 -7.23 5.17
N ASP A 51 21.10 -7.80 5.75
CA ASP A 51 20.10 -8.57 5.00
C ASP A 51 19.31 -7.65 4.08
N ALA A 52 18.92 -6.46 4.56
CA ALA A 52 18.24 -5.45 3.75
C ALA A 52 19.05 -5.06 2.49
N LYS A 53 20.37 -4.92 2.61
CA LYS A 53 21.24 -4.66 1.44
C LYS A 53 21.22 -5.82 0.45
N VAL A 54 21.24 -7.06 0.94
CA VAL A 54 21.19 -8.26 0.10
C VAL A 54 19.85 -8.35 -0.63
N VAL A 55 18.73 -8.18 0.08
CA VAL A 55 17.39 -8.17 -0.54
C VAL A 55 17.30 -7.11 -1.63
N ASN A 56 17.74 -5.88 -1.33
CA ASN A 56 17.73 -4.78 -2.31
C ASN A 56 18.58 -5.09 -3.55
N ALA A 57 19.75 -5.69 -3.38
CA ALA A 57 20.61 -6.06 -4.50
C ALA A 57 19.97 -7.12 -5.40
N ILE A 58 19.36 -8.16 -4.80
CA ILE A 58 18.68 -9.23 -5.55
C ILE A 58 17.44 -8.70 -6.25
N ALA A 59 16.62 -7.91 -5.54
CA ALA A 59 15.41 -7.30 -6.09
C ALA A 59 15.74 -6.40 -7.29
N LYS A 60 16.80 -5.57 -7.17
CA LYS A 60 17.29 -4.73 -8.26
C LYS A 60 17.78 -5.55 -9.46
N ALA A 61 18.54 -6.61 -9.22
CA ALA A 61 19.02 -7.49 -10.30
C ALA A 61 17.86 -8.20 -11.04
N ARG A 62 16.76 -8.49 -10.33
CA ARG A 62 15.54 -9.10 -10.89
C ARG A 62 14.55 -8.09 -11.47
N GLY A 63 14.76 -6.78 -11.27
CA GLY A 63 13.84 -5.74 -11.72
C GLY A 63 12.51 -5.70 -10.96
N ILE A 64 12.46 -6.22 -9.74
CA ILE A 64 11.26 -6.26 -8.89
C ILE A 64 11.46 -5.45 -7.61
N SER A 65 10.37 -5.16 -6.89
CA SER A 65 10.46 -4.48 -5.60
C SER A 65 10.99 -5.42 -4.50
N PRO A 66 11.72 -4.90 -3.49
CA PRO A 66 12.14 -5.69 -2.33
C PRO A 66 10.97 -6.38 -1.61
N ARG A 67 9.81 -5.70 -1.54
CA ARG A 67 8.57 -6.27 -0.99
C ARG A 67 8.12 -7.50 -1.77
N ALA A 68 8.09 -7.41 -3.10
CA ALA A 68 7.67 -8.53 -3.95
C ALA A 68 8.62 -9.73 -3.79
N LEU A 69 9.93 -9.49 -3.73
CA LEU A 69 10.93 -10.54 -3.50
C LEU A 69 10.75 -11.23 -2.13
N ILE A 70 10.52 -10.46 -1.07
CA ILE A 70 10.28 -11.02 0.27
C ILE A 70 8.99 -11.85 0.27
N GLN A 71 7.93 -11.35 -0.38
CA GLN A 71 6.65 -12.06 -0.48
C GLN A 71 6.80 -13.38 -1.22
N GLU A 72 7.53 -13.39 -2.34
CA GLU A 72 7.85 -14.60 -3.12
C GLU A 72 8.55 -15.64 -2.24
N TRP A 73 9.64 -15.27 -1.54
CA TRP A 73 10.37 -16.20 -0.67
C TRP A 73 9.54 -16.74 0.48
N VAL A 74 8.69 -15.90 1.11
CA VAL A 74 7.81 -16.34 2.19
C VAL A 74 6.80 -17.36 1.67
N SER A 75 6.18 -17.11 0.51
CA SER A 75 5.26 -18.04 -0.14
C SER A 75 5.94 -19.36 -0.50
N GLU A 76 7.11 -19.32 -1.14
CA GLU A 76 7.89 -20.52 -1.48
C GLU A 76 8.21 -21.37 -0.24
N HIS A 77 8.59 -20.73 0.88
CA HIS A 77 8.93 -21.43 2.11
C HIS A 77 7.71 -22.09 2.75
N ILE A 78 6.56 -21.40 2.77
CA ILE A 78 5.30 -21.95 3.29
C ILE A 78 4.83 -23.14 2.44
N GLU A 79 4.89 -23.02 1.11
CA GLU A 79 4.55 -24.13 0.21
C GLU A 79 5.47 -25.33 0.40
N GLY A 80 6.78 -25.08 0.57
CA GLY A 80 7.78 -26.10 0.85
C GLY A 80 7.53 -26.83 2.17
N LEU A 81 7.06 -26.13 3.20
CA LEU A 81 6.67 -26.73 4.48
C LEU A 81 5.36 -27.53 4.41
N SER A 82 4.48 -27.22 3.44
CA SER A 82 3.19 -27.90 3.27
C SER A 82 3.29 -29.23 2.53
N LYS A 83 4.37 -29.48 1.78
CA LYS A 83 4.58 -30.75 1.08
C LYS A 83 5.18 -31.78 2.05
N PRO A 84 4.49 -32.89 2.38
CA PRO A 84 5.07 -33.92 3.22
C PRO A 84 6.29 -34.51 2.53
N THR A 85 7.43 -34.50 3.23
CA THR A 85 8.66 -35.18 2.82
C THR A 85 8.37 -36.67 2.66
N ALA A 86 8.05 -37.12 1.45
CA ALA A 86 8.13 -38.51 1.06
C ALA A 86 9.63 -38.87 0.97
N LYS A 87 10.18 -39.28 2.11
CA LYS A 87 11.49 -39.92 2.18
C LYS A 87 11.26 -41.41 1.87
N SER A 88 11.66 -41.83 0.67
CA SER A 88 11.82 -43.23 0.30
C SER A 88 13.27 -43.67 0.48
#